data_AF-A0A5C6MFM2-F1
#
_entry.id   AF-A0A5C6MFM2-F1
#
_cell.length_a   1.000
_cell.length_b   1.000
_cell.length_c   1.000
_cell.angle_alpha   90.00
_cell.angle_beta   90.00
_cell.angle_gamma   90.00
#
_symmetry.space_group_name_H-M   'P 1'
#
loop_
_entity.id
_entity.type
_entity.pdbx_description
1 polymer ?
#
loop_
_entity_poly.entity_id
_entity_poly.type
_entity_poly.pdbx_seq_one_letter_code
_entity_poly.pdbx_strand_id
1 'polypeptide(L)'
;MVFGGGSGDLSRLTRRHGVKVGTGSLYTVEEVALAVGEKIGHGSVKSAARMHGAVVLFVDKVEQANRLVETGISVGGRFEAVLPLTQPSTRITLSNVPPFISDEFLARELARFGKIVSPIKKVLSGCKSPLLKHVV
;
A
#
# COMPACT_ATOMS: atom_id res chain seq x y z
N MET A 1 -9.10 -37.07 -3.36
CA MET A 1 -8.38 -36.58 -4.56
C MET A 1 -9.16 -35.40 -5.13
N VAL A 2 -8.61 -34.19 -5.04
CA VAL A 2 -8.62 -33.19 -6.12
C VAL A 2 -7.34 -32.36 -5.92
N PHE A 3 -6.57 -32.22 -7.00
CA PHE A 3 -5.27 -31.57 -7.05
C PHE A 3 -5.42 -30.05 -7.06
N GLY A 4 -4.47 -29.35 -6.43
CA GLY A 4 -4.39 -27.89 -6.45
C GLY A 4 -2.99 -27.39 -6.10
N GLY A 5 -1.97 -28.01 -6.69
CA GLY A 5 -0.59 -27.52 -6.62
C GLY A 5 -0.46 -26.20 -7.37
N GLY A 6 -0.82 -25.10 -6.73
CA GLY A 6 -0.51 -23.75 -7.19
C GLY A 6 0.96 -23.47 -6.96
N SER A 7 1.86 -24.09 -7.73
CA SER A 7 3.27 -23.71 -7.78
C SER A 7 3.43 -22.41 -8.59
N GLY A 8 2.75 -21.35 -8.15
CA GLY A 8 3.20 -20.01 -8.50
C GLY A 8 4.55 -19.79 -7.84
N ASP A 9 5.47 -19.11 -8.54
CA ASP A 9 6.78 -18.76 -7.99
C ASP A 9 6.60 -17.77 -6.81
N LEU A 10 6.35 -18.31 -5.62
CA LEU A 10 6.15 -17.55 -4.39
C LEU A 10 7.41 -16.78 -4.00
N SER A 11 8.59 -17.13 -4.55
CA SER A 11 9.86 -16.49 -4.25
C SER A 11 9.90 -15.02 -4.66
N ARG A 12 9.04 -14.62 -5.61
CA ARG A 12 8.92 -13.23 -6.09
C ARG A 12 8.01 -12.37 -5.23
N LEU A 13 7.21 -12.99 -4.36
CA LEU A 13 6.27 -12.27 -3.50
C LEU A 13 7.01 -11.54 -2.38
N THR A 14 6.62 -10.28 -2.18
CA THR A 14 7.14 -9.42 -1.12
C THR A 14 5.97 -8.81 -0.35
N ARG A 15 6.24 -8.15 0.79
CA ARG A 15 5.19 -7.49 1.59
C ARG A 15 4.34 -6.47 0.81
N ARG A 16 4.82 -5.97 -0.34
CA ARG A 16 4.06 -5.07 -1.24
C ARG A 16 2.94 -5.78 -2.01
N HIS A 17 3.04 -7.10 -2.15
CA HIS A 17 2.01 -7.94 -2.77
C HIS A 17 0.94 -8.36 -1.75
N GLY A 18 1.18 -8.08 -0.47
CA GLY A 18 0.36 -8.55 0.63
C GLY A 18 -0.70 -7.54 1.06
N VAL A 19 -1.91 -8.04 1.27
CA VAL A 19 -3.04 -7.29 1.82
C VAL A 19 -3.63 -8.01 3.04
N LYS A 20 -4.36 -7.26 3.86
CA LYS A 20 -5.00 -7.68 5.10
C LYS A 20 -6.47 -7.26 5.07
N VAL A 21 -7.37 -8.18 5.45
CA VAL A 21 -8.81 -7.95 5.47
C VAL A 21 -9.42 -8.45 6.79
N GLY A 22 -10.45 -7.75 7.27
CA GLY A 22 -11.33 -8.26 8.31
C GLY A 22 -10.65 -8.46 9.66
N THR A 23 -9.85 -7.49 10.11
CA THR A 23 -9.19 -7.56 11.43
C THR A 23 -10.26 -7.65 12.52
N GLY A 24 -10.33 -8.78 13.24
CA GLY A 24 -11.36 -9.03 14.25
C GLY A 24 -12.68 -9.58 13.72
N SER A 25 -12.74 -9.94 12.43
CA SER A 25 -13.91 -10.56 11.81
C SER A 25 -13.85 -12.10 11.84
N LEU A 26 -15.02 -12.73 11.73
CA LEU A 26 -15.19 -14.18 11.66
C LEU A 26 -15.13 -14.75 10.23
N TYR A 27 -14.85 -13.92 9.19
CA TYR A 27 -14.80 -14.40 7.81
C TYR A 27 -13.76 -15.51 7.64
N THR A 28 -14.10 -16.60 6.99
CA THR A 28 -13.14 -17.66 6.67
C THR A 28 -12.09 -17.17 5.66
N VAL A 29 -10.96 -17.88 5.56
CA VAL A 29 -9.93 -17.55 4.55
C VAL A 29 -10.52 -17.70 3.15
N GLU A 30 -11.40 -18.68 2.95
CA GLU A 30 -12.08 -18.95 1.68
C GLU A 30 -13.01 -17.83 1.26
N GLU A 31 -13.89 -17.35 2.14
CA GLU A 31 -14.83 -16.25 1.85
C GLU A 31 -14.09 -14.98 1.41
N VAL A 32 -12.98 -14.66 2.08
CA VAL A 32 -12.17 -13.49 1.72
C VAL A 32 -11.43 -13.74 0.40
N ALA A 33 -10.86 -14.93 0.19
CA ALA A 33 -10.15 -15.25 -1.05
C ALA A 33 -11.06 -15.22 -2.28
N LEU A 34 -12.31 -15.68 -2.15
CA LEU A 34 -13.34 -15.58 -3.20
C LEU A 34 -13.67 -14.11 -3.51
N ALA A 35 -13.98 -13.31 -2.49
CA ALA A 35 -14.29 -11.89 -2.67
C ALA A 35 -13.12 -11.08 -3.28
N VAL A 36 -11.88 -11.42 -2.93
CA VAL A 36 -10.67 -10.86 -3.56
C VAL A 36 -10.55 -11.33 -5.02
N GLY A 37 -10.76 -12.62 -5.26
CA GLY A 37 -10.73 -13.23 -6.60
C GLY A 37 -11.75 -12.62 -7.57
N GLU A 38 -12.95 -12.26 -7.09
CA GLU A 38 -13.95 -11.54 -7.89
C GLU A 38 -13.46 -10.16 -8.37
N LYS A 39 -12.62 -9.47 -7.59
CA LYS A 39 -12.10 -8.13 -7.94
C LYS A 39 -10.92 -8.16 -8.90
N ILE A 40 -10.01 -9.11 -8.73
CA ILE A 40 -8.70 -9.12 -9.43
C ILE A 40 -8.44 -10.41 -10.24
N GLY A 41 -9.41 -11.32 -10.30
CA GLY A 41 -9.28 -12.65 -10.88
C GLY A 41 -8.73 -13.66 -9.87
N HIS A 42 -9.39 -14.82 -9.77
CA HIS A 42 -9.03 -15.89 -8.82
C HIS A 42 -7.60 -16.39 -8.98
N GLY A 43 -7.10 -16.53 -10.21
CA GLY A 43 -5.71 -16.95 -10.47
C GLY A 43 -4.63 -15.95 -10.01
N SER A 44 -5.04 -14.73 -9.65
CA SER A 44 -4.15 -13.71 -9.12
C SER A 44 -3.88 -13.88 -7.62
N VAL A 45 -4.70 -14.63 -6.88
CA VAL A 45 -4.46 -14.93 -5.46
C VAL A 45 -3.44 -16.05 -5.36
N LYS A 46 -2.28 -15.79 -4.74
CA LYS A 46 -1.15 -16.74 -4.68
C LYS A 46 -1.03 -17.45 -3.35
N SER A 47 -1.35 -16.76 -2.26
CA SER A 47 -1.43 -17.36 -0.94
C SER A 47 -2.41 -16.59 -0.07
N ALA A 48 -3.01 -17.30 0.89
CA ALA A 48 -3.89 -16.71 1.87
C ALA A 48 -3.75 -17.47 3.20
N ALA A 49 -3.72 -16.73 4.31
CA ALA A 49 -3.63 -17.30 5.64
C ALA A 49 -4.30 -16.39 6.66
N ARG A 50 -4.78 -16.98 7.76
CA ARG A 50 -5.26 -16.20 8.91
C ARG A 50 -4.07 -15.85 9.80
N MET A 51 -3.89 -14.56 10.08
CA MET A 51 -2.82 -14.02 10.91
C MET A 51 -3.38 -12.96 11.86
N HIS A 52 -3.18 -13.14 13.18
CA HIS A 52 -3.62 -12.20 14.23
C HIS A 52 -5.09 -11.73 14.09
N GLY A 53 -6.00 -12.65 13.75
CA GLY A 53 -7.43 -12.36 13.63
C GLY A 53 -7.83 -11.64 12.34
N ALA A 54 -6.91 -11.46 11.38
CA ALA A 54 -7.21 -10.98 10.03
C ALA A 54 -6.89 -12.05 8.98
N VAL A 55 -7.52 -11.96 7.81
CA VAL A 55 -7.11 -12.75 6.65
C VAL A 55 -6.07 -11.96 5.86
N VAL A 56 -4.90 -12.55 5.69
CA VAL A 56 -3.78 -11.99 4.95
C VAL A 56 -3.67 -12.75 3.63
N LEU A 57 -3.59 -12.02 2.52
CA LEU A 57 -3.47 -12.59 1.17
C LEU A 57 -2.28 -11.97 0.44
N PHE A 58 -1.61 -12.77 -0.39
CA PHE A 58 -0.64 -12.27 -1.35
C PHE A 58 -1.17 -12.48 -2.77
N VAL A 59 -1.04 -11.43 -3.59
CA VAL A 59 -1.50 -11.42 -4.99
C VAL A 59 -0.33 -11.37 -5.96
N ASP A 60 -0.58 -11.70 -7.23
CA ASP A 60 0.44 -11.82 -8.27
C ASP A 60 1.21 -10.51 -8.51
N LYS A 61 0.50 -9.38 -8.52
CA LYS A 61 1.06 -8.07 -8.89
C LYS A 61 0.82 -7.03 -7.80
N VAL A 62 1.79 -6.16 -7.58
CA VAL A 62 1.68 -5.05 -6.61
C VAL A 62 0.51 -4.11 -6.96
N GLU A 63 0.26 -3.89 -8.25
CA GLU A 63 -0.84 -3.07 -8.73
C GLU A 63 -2.21 -3.62 -8.31
N GLN A 64 -2.34 -4.95 -8.21
CA GLN A 64 -3.57 -5.59 -7.73
C GLN A 64 -3.75 -5.38 -6.23
N ALA A 65 -2.68 -5.46 -5.45
CA ALA A 65 -2.71 -5.16 -4.02
C ALA A 65 -3.13 -3.70 -3.79
N ASN A 66 -2.56 -2.75 -4.54
CA ASN A 66 -2.94 -1.34 -4.48
C ASN A 66 -4.41 -1.13 -4.86
N ARG A 67 -4.88 -1.75 -5.94
CA ARG A 67 -6.29 -1.66 -6.35
C ARG A 67 -7.24 -2.19 -5.28
N LEU A 68 -6.92 -3.33 -4.64
CA LEU A 68 -7.73 -3.87 -3.54
C LEU A 68 -7.81 -2.89 -2.36
N VAL A 69 -6.69 -2.26 -2.01
CA VAL A 69 -6.64 -1.23 -0.95
C VAL A 69 -7.49 -0.02 -1.30
N GLU A 70 -7.47 0.42 -2.56
CA GLU A 70 -8.27 1.56 -3.03
C GLU A 70 -9.78 1.26 -3.07
N THR A 71 -10.17 0.05 -3.51
CA THR A 71 -11.58 -0.27 -3.77
C THR A 71 -12.28 -1.05 -2.66
N GLY A 72 -11.52 -1.66 -1.74
CA GLY A 72 -12.04 -2.66 -0.82
C GLY A 72 -12.61 -3.91 -1.54
N ILE A 73 -13.27 -4.76 -0.76
CA ILE A 73 -13.99 -5.95 -1.26
C ILE A 73 -15.39 -6.04 -0.63
N SER A 74 -16.22 -6.96 -1.13
CA SER A 74 -17.51 -7.29 -0.53
C SER A 74 -17.51 -8.74 -0.09
N VAL A 75 -17.61 -9.00 1.22
CA VAL A 75 -17.66 -10.36 1.79
C VAL A 75 -19.05 -10.57 2.38
N GLY A 76 -19.77 -11.59 1.90
CA GLY A 76 -21.14 -11.85 2.35
C GLY A 76 -22.10 -10.65 2.15
N GLY A 77 -21.88 -9.87 1.08
CA GLY A 77 -22.67 -8.67 0.79
C GLY A 77 -22.33 -7.44 1.63
N ARG A 78 -21.30 -7.50 2.48
CA ARG A 78 -20.85 -6.36 3.30
C ARG A 78 -19.52 -5.83 2.77
N PHE A 79 -19.43 -4.50 2.67
CA PHE A 79 -18.19 -3.84 2.31
C PHE A 79 -17.13 -4.02 3.40
N GLU A 80 -15.95 -4.49 3.01
CA GLU A 80 -14.79 -4.64 3.88
C GLU A 80 -13.61 -3.86 3.34
N ALA A 81 -13.03 -3.03 4.20
CA ALA A 81 -11.81 -2.29 3.88
C ALA A 81 -10.63 -3.25 3.80
N VAL A 82 -9.81 -3.08 2.76
CA VAL A 82 -8.56 -3.82 2.59
C VAL A 82 -7.39 -2.93 3.00
N LEU A 83 -6.53 -3.46 3.85
CA LEU A 83 -5.35 -2.75 4.35
C LEU A 83 -4.09 -3.35 3.72
N PRO A 84 -3.10 -2.54 3.30
CA PRO A 84 -1.84 -3.10 2.83
C PRO A 84 -1.03 -3.69 4.00
N LEU A 85 -0.26 -4.75 3.75
CA LEU A 85 0.66 -5.31 4.77
C LEU A 85 1.86 -4.41 5.04
N THR A 86 2.29 -3.67 4.03
CA THR A 86 3.23 -2.57 4.19
C THR A 86 2.44 -1.29 4.06
N GLN A 87 2.25 -0.56 5.17
CA GLN A 87 1.81 0.83 5.05
C GLN A 87 2.88 1.54 4.23
N PRO A 88 2.57 2.04 3.02
CA PRO A 88 3.50 2.97 2.39
C PRO A 88 3.65 4.11 3.38
N SER A 89 4.90 4.46 3.73
CA SER A 89 5.14 5.58 4.64
C SER A 89 4.44 6.80 4.05
N THR A 90 3.33 7.21 4.67
CA THR A 90 2.43 8.26 4.19
C THR A 90 3.06 9.63 4.32
N ARG A 91 4.24 9.71 4.94
CA ARG A 91 5.01 10.93 5.14
C ARG A 91 6.50 10.62 5.09
N ILE A 92 7.19 11.30 4.18
CA ILE A 92 8.64 11.28 4.05
C ILE A 92 9.20 12.66 4.41
N THR A 93 10.40 12.69 4.99
CA THR A 93 11.14 13.93 5.24
C THR A 93 12.39 13.91 4.38
N LEU A 94 12.58 14.94 3.56
CA LEU A 94 13.79 15.14 2.79
C LEU A 94 14.68 16.15 3.53
N SER A 95 15.90 15.72 3.86
CA SER A 95 16.91 16.55 4.52
C SER A 95 18.07 16.83 3.57
N ASN A 96 18.84 17.89 3.84
CA ASN A 96 19.98 18.29 3.01
C ASN A 96 19.60 18.59 1.54
N VAL A 97 18.39 19.11 1.32
CA VAL A 97 17.94 19.55 0.00
C VAL A 97 18.41 21.00 -0.20
N PRO A 98 19.21 21.28 -1.24
CA PRO A 98 19.62 22.66 -1.53
C PRO A 98 18.40 23.56 -1.83
N PRO A 99 18.39 24.84 -1.39
CA PRO A 99 17.22 25.70 -1.45
C PRO A 99 16.77 26.07 -2.88
N PHE A 100 17.63 25.84 -3.87
CA PHE A 100 17.33 26.08 -5.29
C PHE A 100 16.58 24.92 -5.96
N ILE A 101 16.42 23.77 -5.30
CA ILE A 101 15.62 22.66 -5.85
C ILE A 101 14.13 22.99 -5.72
N SER A 102 13.39 22.94 -6.83
CA SER A 102 11.95 23.24 -6.84
C SER A 102 11.11 22.08 -6.34
N ASP A 103 9.94 22.40 -5.78
CA ASP A 103 8.97 21.40 -5.34
C ASP A 103 8.46 20.56 -6.51
N GLU A 104 8.37 21.14 -7.72
CA GLU A 104 8.02 20.42 -8.95
C GLU A 104 9.07 19.36 -9.31
N PHE A 105 10.36 19.70 -9.19
CA PHE A 105 11.44 18.74 -9.42
C PHE A 105 11.36 17.58 -8.42
N LEU A 106 11.19 17.90 -7.13
CA LEU A 106 11.05 16.89 -6.08
C LEU A 106 9.82 16.01 -6.32
N ALA A 107 8.68 16.61 -6.67
CA ALA A 107 7.44 15.88 -6.91
C ALA A 107 7.60 14.90 -8.08
N ARG A 108 8.25 15.32 -9.17
CA ARG A 108 8.52 14.46 -10.33
C ARG A 108 9.40 13.26 -9.96
N GLU A 109 10.48 13.47 -9.21
CA GLU A 109 11.36 12.36 -8.81
C GLU A 109 10.71 11.44 -7.78
N LEU A 110 9.95 12.00 -6.83
CA LEU A 110 9.24 11.23 -5.82
C LEU A 110 8.07 10.41 -6.40
N ALA A 111 7.42 10.90 -7.46
CA ALA A 111 6.33 10.20 -8.13
C ALA A 111 6.74 8.81 -8.65
N ARG A 112 8.04 8.58 -8.87
CA ARG A 112 8.60 7.27 -9.26
C ARG A 112 8.45 6.20 -8.17
N PHE A 113 8.29 6.61 -6.91
CA PHE A 113 8.14 5.72 -5.76
C PHE A 113 6.69 5.54 -5.32
N GLY A 114 5.76 6.34 -5.86
CA GLY A 114 4.34 6.26 -5.55
C GLY A 114 3.60 7.57 -5.84
N LYS A 115 2.28 7.53 -5.75
CA LYS A 115 1.44 8.72 -5.91
C LYS A 115 1.65 9.68 -4.74
N ILE A 116 1.98 10.93 -5.03
CA ILE A 116 2.04 12.00 -4.04
C ILE A 116 0.61 12.43 -3.71
N VAL A 117 0.24 12.31 -2.44
CA VAL A 117 -1.13 12.57 -1.94
C VAL A 117 -1.22 13.84 -1.07
N SER A 118 -0.11 14.59 -0.92
CA SER A 118 -0.04 15.79 -0.10
C SER A 118 0.90 16.84 -0.70
N PRO A 119 0.67 18.14 -0.48
CA PRO A 119 1.64 19.19 -0.81
C PRO A 119 2.98 18.98 -0.08
N ILE A 120 4.08 19.44 -0.70
CA ILE A 120 5.40 19.49 -0.06
C ILE A 120 5.40 20.65 0.94
N LYS A 121 5.71 20.36 2.20
CA LYS A 121 5.83 21.38 3.26
C LYS A 121 7.30 21.63 3.57
N LYS A 122 7.77 22.85 3.29
CA LYS A 122 9.12 23.28 3.67
C LYS A 122 9.21 23.56 5.17
N VAL A 123 10.31 23.13 5.77
CA VAL A 123 10.66 23.45 7.16
C VAL A 123 11.62 24.62 7.12
N LEU A 124 11.26 25.74 7.75
CA LEU A 124 12.10 26.93 7.78
C LEU A 124 13.31 26.72 8.70
N SER A 125 14.44 27.29 8.31
CA SER A 125 15.71 27.30 9.06
C SER A 125 15.62 27.93 10.46
N GLY A 126 14.53 28.65 10.77
CA GLY A 126 14.28 29.21 12.10
C GLY A 126 15.06 30.48 12.41
N CYS A 127 15.58 31.17 11.39
CA CYS A 127 16.26 32.46 11.56
C CYS A 127 15.34 33.49 12.22
N LYS A 128 15.75 34.00 13.40
CA LYS A 128 14.97 34.98 14.18
C LYS A 128 15.26 36.43 13.80
N SER A 129 16.42 36.69 13.18
CA SER A 129 16.84 38.05 12.83
C SER A 129 15.98 38.60 11.68
N PRO A 130 15.45 39.82 11.78
CA PRO A 130 14.70 40.45 10.71
C PRO A 130 15.55 40.68 9.44
N LEU A 131 16.87 40.77 9.58
CA LEU A 131 17.81 40.92 8.45
C LEU A 131 17.95 39.63 7.64
N LEU A 132 17.64 38.47 8.22
CA LEU A 132 17.82 37.15 7.61
C LEU A 132 16.49 36.49 7.20
N LYS A 133 15.39 37.26 7.15
CA LYS A 133 14.07 36.75 6.73
C LYS A 133 14.03 36.19 5.30
N HIS A 134 14.98 36.57 4.46
CA HIS A 134 15.09 36.13 3.07
C HIS A 134 15.84 34.81 2.90
N VAL A 135 16.49 34.30 3.95
CA VAL A 135 17.26 33.06 3.93
C VAL A 135 16.31 31.89 4.22
N VAL A 136 16.24 30.95 3.27
CA VAL A 136 15.41 29.73 3.36
C VAL A 136 16.30 28.52 3.59
#